data_AF-A0A953IZI5-F1
#
_entry.id   AF-A0A953IZI5-F1
#
_cell.length_a   1.000
_cell.length_b   1.000
_cell.length_c   1.000
_cell.angle_alpha   90.00
_cell.angle_beta   90.00
_cell.angle_gamma   90.00
#
_symmetry.space_group_name_H-M   'P 1'
#
loop_
_entity.id
_entity.type
_entity.pdbx_description
1 polymer ?
#
loop_
_entity_poly.entity_id
_entity_poly.type
_entity_poly.pdbx_seq_one_letter_code
_entity_poly.pdbx_strand_id
1 'polypeptide(L)'
;MSTELMALRMLAVCAKGDDFELLREGAALASLPLELVEADCAQEASALLAGRRPIDLVLVDGALSEPDRAMIAKAAREAEKPAFVVLLSQDQKATAACADAMAAKPRDAKAARVMVDGCVQSRLPSRVLVVDDSPTMRSIVKKILAASNFPLQLADVSEGQAALNVIARDTADIVFLDYNM
;
A
#
# COMPACT_ATOMS: atom_id res chain seq x y z
N MET A 1 -25.53 -5.58 0.52
CA MET A 1 -24.62 -4.96 -0.47
C MET A 1 -23.75 -6.08 -0.97
N SER A 2 -23.78 -6.33 -2.28
CA SER A 2 -23.04 -7.39 -2.94
C SER A 2 -21.55 -7.21 -2.67
N THR A 3 -20.99 -8.08 -1.82
CA THR A 3 -19.55 -8.31 -1.71
C THR A 3 -19.09 -8.97 -3.01
N GLU A 4 -19.00 -8.19 -4.08
CA GLU A 4 -18.00 -8.50 -5.11
C GLU A 4 -16.66 -8.52 -4.38
N LEU A 5 -16.10 -9.71 -4.19
CA LEU A 5 -14.75 -9.89 -3.69
C LEU A 5 -13.84 -9.12 -4.66
N MET A 6 -13.44 -7.91 -4.26
CA MET A 6 -12.47 -7.09 -4.97
C MET A 6 -11.15 -7.85 -4.94
N ALA A 7 -10.87 -8.65 -5.96
CA ALA A 7 -9.59 -9.28 -6.13
C ALA A 7 -8.60 -8.18 -6.53
N LEU A 8 -7.62 -7.89 -5.67
CA LEU A 8 -6.58 -6.93 -5.98
C LEU A 8 -5.69 -7.49 -7.10
N ARG A 9 -5.26 -6.64 -8.03
CA ARG A 9 -4.25 -7.03 -9.03
C ARG A 9 -2.89 -6.49 -8.60
N MET A 10 -1.93 -7.39 -8.44
CA MET A 10 -0.57 -7.09 -8.01
C MET A 10 0.39 -7.37 -9.15
N LEU A 11 1.20 -6.37 -9.53
CA LEU A 11 2.27 -6.53 -10.51
C LEU A 11 3.60 -6.72 -9.78
N ALA A 12 4.33 -7.78 -10.07
CA ALA A 12 5.70 -7.99 -9.60
C ALA A 12 6.71 -7.75 -10.73
N VAL A 13 7.76 -6.99 -10.43
CA VAL A 13 8.90 -6.75 -11.33
C VAL A 13 10.17 -7.11 -10.59
N CYS A 14 10.69 -8.31 -10.84
CA CYS A 14 11.85 -8.87 -10.15
C CYS A 14 13.01 -9.11 -11.11
N ALA A 15 14.24 -8.90 -10.64
CA ALA A 15 15.45 -9.10 -11.45
C ALA A 15 15.91 -10.58 -11.48
N LYS A 16 15.35 -11.44 -10.62
CA LYS A 16 15.71 -12.86 -10.47
C LYS A 16 14.47 -13.75 -10.43
N GLY A 17 14.59 -14.96 -11.01
CA GLY A 17 13.49 -15.92 -11.11
C GLY A 17 12.96 -16.44 -9.76
N ASP A 18 13.84 -16.71 -8.79
CA ASP A 18 13.42 -17.28 -7.49
C ASP A 18 12.52 -16.35 -6.66
N ASP A 19 12.63 -15.03 -6.88
CA ASP A 19 11.79 -14.05 -6.18
C ASP A 19 10.32 -14.17 -6.62
N PHE A 20 10.06 -14.49 -7.90
CA PHE A 20 8.70 -14.67 -8.41
C PHE A 20 8.01 -15.88 -7.79
N GLU A 21 8.70 -17.02 -7.66
CA GLU A 21 8.12 -18.21 -7.04
C GLU A 21 7.72 -17.96 -5.58
N LEU A 22 8.58 -17.28 -4.80
CA LEU A 22 8.24 -16.90 -3.43
C LEU A 22 7.05 -15.95 -3.37
N LEU A 23 6.99 -14.95 -4.26
CA LEU A 23 5.85 -14.03 -4.33
C LEU A 23 4.56 -14.73 -4.73
N ARG A 24 4.64 -15.69 -5.66
CA ARG A 24 3.51 -16.51 -6.10
C ARG A 24 2.98 -17.41 -4.99
N GLU A 25 3.87 -18.06 -4.25
CA GLU A 25 3.50 -18.82 -3.04
C GLU A 25 2.87 -17.92 -1.97
N GLY A 26 3.46 -16.75 -1.73
CA GLY A 26 2.93 -15.76 -0.79
C GLY A 26 1.53 -15.27 -1.19
N ALA A 27 1.31 -14.99 -2.47
CA ALA A 27 0.03 -14.60 -3.05
C ALA A 27 -1.03 -15.71 -2.93
N ALA A 28 -0.66 -16.97 -3.19
CA ALA A 28 -1.56 -18.10 -3.07
C ALA A 28 -2.03 -18.35 -1.62
N LEU A 29 -1.23 -17.94 -0.63
CA LEU A 29 -1.51 -18.07 0.80
C LEU A 29 -2.04 -16.77 1.42
N ALA A 30 -2.25 -15.72 0.63
CA ALA A 30 -2.69 -14.42 1.12
C ALA A 30 -4.11 -14.49 1.70
N SER A 31 -4.37 -13.60 2.65
CA SER A 31 -5.62 -13.54 3.40
C SER A 31 -6.80 -13.03 2.57
N LEU A 32 -6.53 -12.40 1.42
CA LEU A 32 -7.52 -11.99 0.43
C LEU A 32 -7.15 -12.49 -0.97
N PRO A 33 -8.14 -12.80 -1.83
CA PRO A 33 -7.88 -13.15 -3.21
C PRO A 33 -7.15 -12.03 -3.94
N LEU A 34 -6.05 -12.37 -4.63
CA LEU A 34 -5.32 -11.43 -5.47
C LEU A 34 -4.81 -12.14 -6.74
N GLU A 35 -4.72 -11.37 -7.82
CA GLU A 35 -4.13 -11.80 -9.09
C GLU A 35 -2.70 -11.28 -9.13
N LEU A 36 -1.71 -12.18 -9.13
CA LEU A 36 -0.31 -11.83 -9.36
C LEU A 36 -0.03 -11.82 -10.86
N VAL A 37 0.50 -10.71 -11.35
CA VAL A 37 0.98 -10.51 -12.71
C VAL A 37 2.47 -10.26 -12.63
N GLU A 38 3.24 -10.87 -13.53
CA GLU A 38 4.70 -10.76 -13.58
C GLU A 38 5.10 -9.91 -14.78
N ALA A 39 6.20 -9.17 -14.64
CA ALA A 39 6.85 -8.49 -15.75
C ALA A 39 8.37 -8.60 -15.61
N ASP A 40 9.03 -8.91 -16.72
CA ASP A 40 10.48 -9.15 -16.75
C ASP A 40 11.29 -7.85 -16.89
N CYS A 41 10.63 -6.75 -17.28
CA CYS A 41 11.28 -5.46 -17.52
C CYS A 41 10.37 -4.27 -17.24
N ALA A 42 10.97 -3.07 -17.10
CA ALA A 42 10.24 -1.83 -16.86
C ALA A 42 9.29 -1.46 -18.01
N GLN A 43 9.62 -1.83 -19.25
CA GLN A 43 8.79 -1.56 -20.42
C GLN A 43 7.50 -2.37 -20.39
N GLU A 44 7.59 -3.67 -20.11
CA GLU A 44 6.43 -4.55 -19.95
C GLU A 44 5.57 -4.13 -18.77
N ALA A 45 6.19 -3.84 -17.62
CA ALA A 45 5.50 -3.33 -16.45
C ALA A 45 4.72 -2.04 -16.77
N SER A 46 5.33 -1.10 -17.49
CA SER A 46 4.67 0.15 -17.91
C SER A 46 3.50 -0.10 -18.86
N ALA A 47 3.63 -1.06 -19.78
CA ALA A 47 2.55 -1.43 -20.70
C ALA A 47 1.35 -2.05 -19.96
N LEU A 48 1.61 -2.89 -18.94
CA LEU A 48 0.57 -3.46 -18.09
C LEU A 48 -0.14 -2.39 -17.25
N LEU A 49 0.62 -1.42 -16.70
CA LEU A 49 0.08 -0.29 -15.93
C LEU A 49 -0.78 0.65 -16.78
N ALA A 50 -0.44 0.83 -18.05
CA ALA A 50 -1.25 1.59 -19.02
C ALA A 50 -2.43 0.76 -19.60
N GLY A 51 -2.53 -0.51 -19.24
CA GLY A 51 -3.58 -1.42 -19.71
C GLY A 51 -4.96 -1.08 -19.16
N ARG A 52 -5.99 -1.71 -19.75
CA ARG A 52 -7.40 -1.50 -19.35
C ARG A 52 -7.78 -2.10 -18.01
N ARG A 53 -7.00 -3.06 -17.50
CA ARG A 53 -7.25 -3.67 -16.20
C ARG A 53 -6.34 -3.01 -15.18
N PRO A 54 -6.89 -2.25 -14.21
CA PRO A 54 -6.07 -1.52 -13.26
C PRO A 54 -5.21 -2.48 -12.44
N ILE A 55 -4.01 -2.02 -12.09
CA ILE A 55 -3.13 -2.67 -11.12
C ILE A 55 -3.26 -1.86 -9.83
N ASP A 56 -3.51 -2.54 -8.71
CA ASP A 56 -3.69 -1.88 -7.42
C ASP A 56 -2.37 -1.70 -6.67
N LEU A 57 -1.44 -2.63 -6.90
CA LEU A 57 -0.15 -2.69 -6.21
C LEU A 57 0.97 -3.12 -7.16
N VAL A 58 2.14 -2.50 -7.03
CA VAL A 58 3.34 -2.86 -7.78
C VAL A 58 4.47 -3.19 -6.82
N LEU A 59 5.01 -4.40 -6.90
CA LEU A 59 6.23 -4.82 -6.23
C LEU A 59 7.41 -4.60 -7.17
N VAL A 60 8.35 -3.74 -6.77
CA VAL A 60 9.52 -3.39 -7.57
C VAL A 60 10.78 -3.85 -6.85
N ASP A 61 11.57 -4.70 -7.48
CA ASP A 61 12.84 -5.14 -6.94
C ASP A 61 13.87 -4.00 -6.87
N GLY A 62 14.44 -3.77 -5.70
CA GLY A 62 15.50 -2.79 -5.46
C GLY A 62 16.80 -3.05 -6.23
N ALA A 63 17.02 -4.27 -6.73
CA ALA A 63 18.15 -4.61 -7.59
C ALA A 63 18.00 -4.09 -9.03
N LEU A 64 16.80 -3.69 -9.47
CA LEU A 64 16.60 -3.02 -10.76
C LEU A 64 17.36 -1.70 -10.82
N SER A 65 17.67 -1.20 -12.02
CA SER A 65 18.35 0.09 -12.17
C SER A 65 17.46 1.24 -11.68
N GLU A 66 18.06 2.33 -11.19
CA GLU A 66 17.29 3.50 -10.75
C GLU A 66 16.40 4.11 -11.86
N PRO A 67 16.85 4.20 -13.13
CA PRO A 67 15.99 4.60 -14.25
C PRO A 67 14.79 3.67 -14.46
N ASP A 68 14.97 2.35 -14.36
CA ASP A 68 13.87 1.38 -14.53
C ASP A 68 12.83 1.52 -13.41
N ARG A 69 13.29 1.65 -12.16
CA ARG A 69 12.39 1.87 -11.02
C ARG A 69 11.63 3.18 -11.15
N ALA A 70 12.29 4.25 -11.59
CA ALA A 70 11.66 5.55 -11.82
C ALA A 70 10.63 5.49 -12.95
N MET A 71 10.90 4.75 -14.03
CA MET A 71 9.96 4.52 -15.13
C MET A 71 8.71 3.80 -14.65
N ILE A 72 8.86 2.70 -13.90
CA ILE A 72 7.73 1.93 -13.34
C ILE A 72 6.90 2.79 -12.39
N ALA A 73 7.55 3.52 -11.48
CA ALA A 73 6.88 4.39 -10.53
C ALA A 73 6.07 5.51 -11.21
N LYS A 74 6.64 6.09 -12.27
CA LYS A 74 5.94 7.09 -13.08
C LYS A 74 4.71 6.49 -13.75
N ALA A 75 4.85 5.34 -14.40
CA ALA A 75 3.73 4.66 -15.05
C ALA A 75 2.62 4.29 -14.05
N ALA A 76 2.99 3.84 -12.85
CA ALA A 76 2.06 3.51 -11.78
C ALA A 76 1.25 4.73 -11.30
N ARG A 77 1.88 5.90 -11.24
CA ARG A 77 1.24 7.16 -10.84
C ARG A 77 0.35 7.75 -11.93
N GLU A 78 0.71 7.56 -13.20
CA GLU A 78 0.00 8.10 -14.36
C GLU A 78 -1.14 7.19 -14.85
N ALA A 79 -1.26 5.97 -14.32
CA ALA A 79 -2.38 5.07 -14.59
C ALA A 79 -3.73 5.69 -14.21
N GLU A 80 -4.80 5.26 -14.89
CA GLU A 80 -6.18 5.76 -14.66
C GLU A 80 -6.57 5.68 -13.17
N LYS A 81 -6.19 4.58 -12.52
CA LYS A 81 -6.19 4.42 -11.07
C LYS A 81 -4.73 4.31 -10.61
N PRO A 82 -4.18 5.30 -9.89
CA PRO A 82 -2.81 5.23 -9.40
C PRO A 82 -2.55 3.99 -8.56
N ALA A 83 -1.54 3.22 -8.93
CA ALA A 83 -1.13 2.01 -8.23
C ALA A 83 -0.17 2.35 -7.07
N PHE A 84 -0.24 1.57 -5.98
CA PHE A 84 0.67 1.74 -4.85
C PHE A 84 1.96 0.98 -5.09
N VAL A 85 3.10 1.66 -5.05
CA VAL A 85 4.41 1.10 -5.40
C VAL A 85 5.17 0.73 -4.13
N VAL A 86 5.58 -0.53 -4.02
CA VAL A 86 6.38 -1.06 -2.91
C VAL A 86 7.75 -1.48 -3.43
N LEU A 87 8.79 -0.86 -2.89
CA LEU A 87 10.17 -1.25 -3.15
C LEU A 87 10.55 -2.48 -2.31
N LEU A 88 10.97 -3.55 -2.95
CA LEU A 88 11.50 -4.75 -2.29
C LEU A 88 13.01 -4.65 -2.19
N SER A 89 13.52 -4.39 -0.98
CA SER A 89 14.96 -4.21 -0.74
C SER A 89 15.44 -5.08 0.42
N GLN A 90 16.70 -5.52 0.37
CA GLN A 90 17.37 -6.07 1.55
C GLN A 90 18.09 -4.99 2.36
N ASP A 91 18.35 -3.83 1.77
CA ASP A 91 18.98 -2.68 2.43
C ASP A 91 17.91 -1.69 2.88
N GLN A 92 17.77 -1.52 4.19
CA GLN A 92 16.86 -0.53 4.80
C GLN A 92 17.31 0.92 4.57
N LYS A 93 18.54 1.14 4.07
CA LYS A 93 19.02 2.46 3.64
C LYS A 93 18.68 2.77 2.18
N ALA A 94 18.10 1.82 1.45
CA ALA A 94 17.64 2.06 0.09
C ALA A 94 16.61 3.20 0.08
N THR A 95 16.77 4.14 -0.84
CA THR A 95 15.88 5.28 -0.97
C THR A 95 14.61 4.85 -1.69
N ALA A 96 13.48 5.02 -1.01
CA ALA A 96 12.14 4.85 -1.57
C ALA A 96 11.67 6.10 -2.33
N ALA A 97 12.55 6.96 -2.85
CA ALA A 97 12.14 8.22 -3.49
C ALA A 97 11.14 8.04 -4.66
N CYS A 98 11.13 6.86 -5.28
CA CYS A 98 10.19 6.48 -6.33
C CYS A 98 9.07 5.53 -5.86
N ALA A 99 9.00 5.14 -4.59
CA ALA A 99 8.02 4.19 -4.08
C ALA A 99 7.18 4.79 -2.94
N ASP A 100 5.97 4.28 -2.75
CA ASP A 100 5.08 4.69 -1.67
C ASP A 100 5.42 4.00 -0.34
N ALA A 101 6.02 2.81 -0.43
CA ALA A 101 6.48 2.03 0.71
C ALA A 101 7.73 1.21 0.36
N MET A 102 8.35 0.64 1.40
CA MET A 102 9.44 -0.31 1.26
C MET A 102 9.15 -1.54 2.11
N ALA A 103 9.47 -2.72 1.58
CA ALA A 103 9.38 -3.99 2.27
C ALA A 103 10.67 -4.79 2.10
N ALA A 104 10.98 -5.64 3.09
CA ALA A 104 12.08 -6.57 2.99
C ALA A 104 11.76 -7.65 1.94
N LYS A 105 12.74 -8.02 1.11
CA LYS A 105 12.59 -9.20 0.25
C LYS A 105 12.31 -10.45 1.10
N PRO A 106 11.31 -11.27 0.74
CA PRO A 106 11.03 -12.49 1.48
C PRO A 106 12.16 -13.51 1.27
N ARG A 107 12.47 -14.27 2.30
CA ARG A 107 13.51 -15.33 2.25
C ARG A 107 12.93 -16.74 2.18
N ASP A 108 11.64 -16.86 2.48
CA ASP A 108 10.88 -18.10 2.50
C ASP A 108 9.40 -17.81 2.25
N ALA A 109 8.61 -18.86 2.02
CA ALA A 109 7.18 -18.77 1.73
C ALA A 109 6.38 -18.08 2.85
N LYS A 110 6.78 -18.26 4.11
CA LYS A 110 6.10 -17.66 5.26
C LYS A 110 6.32 -16.15 5.28
N ALA A 111 7.55 -15.71 5.07
CA ALA A 111 7.89 -14.29 4.95
C ALA A 111 7.22 -13.66 3.73
N ALA A 112 7.14 -14.38 2.61
CA ALA A 112 6.43 -13.92 1.41
C ALA A 112 4.95 -13.69 1.70
N ARG A 113 4.27 -14.64 2.34
CA ARG A 113 2.86 -14.48 2.77
C ARG A 113 2.68 -13.24 3.65
N VAL A 114 3.48 -13.08 4.71
CA VAL A 114 3.36 -11.94 5.64
C VAL A 114 3.55 -10.61 4.92
N MET A 115 4.54 -10.53 4.02
CA MET A 115 4.83 -9.33 3.25
C MET A 115 3.73 -9.02 2.23
N VAL A 116 3.21 -10.03 1.52
CA VAL A 116 2.07 -9.89 0.61
C VAL A 116 0.81 -9.47 1.37
N ASP A 117 0.52 -10.07 2.52
CA ASP A 117 -0.61 -9.69 3.39
C ASP A 117 -0.50 -8.22 3.83
N GLY A 118 0.69 -7.77 4.25
CA GLY A 118 0.93 -6.37 4.59
C GLY A 118 0.72 -5.42 3.40
N CYS A 119 1.19 -5.82 2.22
CA CYS A 119 0.98 -5.06 0.98
C CYS A 119 -0.52 -4.96 0.64
N VAL A 120 -1.25 -6.07 0.73
CA VAL A 120 -2.70 -6.13 0.50
C VAL A 120 -3.45 -5.26 1.50
N GLN A 121 -3.14 -5.36 2.80
CA GLN A 121 -3.78 -4.56 3.84
C GLN A 121 -3.60 -3.05 3.63
N SER A 122 -2.46 -2.62 3.08
CA SER A 122 -2.22 -1.20 2.77
C SER A 122 -3.18 -0.62 1.71
N ARG A 123 -3.90 -1.49 0.98
CA ARG A 123 -4.88 -1.11 -0.05
C ARG A 123 -6.32 -1.26 0.41
N LEU A 124 -6.55 -1.75 1.63
CA LEU A 124 -7.89 -1.84 2.19
C LEU A 124 -8.27 -0.53 2.88
N PRO A 125 -9.51 -0.05 2.70
CA PRO A 125 -9.99 1.13 3.38
C PRO A 125 -9.79 1.02 4.91
N SER A 126 -9.07 1.98 5.49
CA SER A 126 -8.82 2.04 6.93
C SER A 126 -9.53 3.23 7.56
N ARG A 127 -10.20 3.01 8.69
CA ARG A 127 -10.92 4.04 9.45
C ARG A 127 -9.97 4.72 10.42
N VAL A 128 -9.80 6.03 10.23
CA VAL A 128 -8.87 6.84 11.03
C VAL A 128 -9.63 7.87 11.82
N LEU A 129 -9.38 7.92 13.13
CA LEU A 129 -9.92 8.92 14.04
C LEU A 129 -8.81 9.88 14.49
N VAL A 130 -9.01 11.17 14.25
CA VAL A 130 -8.13 12.24 14.75
C VAL A 130 -8.77 12.89 15.99
N VAL A 131 -8.05 12.91 17.11
CA VAL A 131 -8.51 13.41 18.40
C VAL A 131 -7.53 14.49 18.87
N ASP A 132 -7.94 15.75 18.81
CA ASP A 132 -7.08 16.90 19.11
C ASP A 132 -8.00 18.10 19.40
N ASP A 133 -7.76 18.87 20.45
CA ASP A 133 -8.65 19.98 20.85
C ASP A 133 -8.54 21.19 19.90
N SER A 134 -7.40 21.35 19.24
CA SER A 134 -7.10 22.40 18.28
C SER A 134 -7.73 22.15 16.91
N PRO A 135 -8.72 22.96 16.48
CA PRO A 135 -9.35 22.80 15.17
C PRO A 135 -8.35 22.99 14.01
N THR A 136 -7.30 23.79 14.23
CA THR A 136 -6.22 24.01 13.27
C THR A 136 -5.41 22.74 13.08
N MET A 137 -4.99 22.08 14.17
CA MET A 137 -4.20 20.85 14.06
C MET A 137 -5.02 19.69 13.49
N ARG A 138 -6.27 19.50 13.91
CA ARG A 138 -7.18 18.53 13.26
C ARG A 138 -7.28 18.75 11.75
N SER A 139 -7.39 20.01 11.32
CA SER A 139 -7.47 20.34 9.89
C SER A 139 -6.16 20.04 9.14
N ILE A 140 -5.01 20.29 9.75
CA ILE A 140 -3.69 19.99 9.16
C ILE A 140 -3.51 18.47 9.03
N VAL A 141 -3.73 17.71 10.10
CA VAL A 141 -3.58 16.25 10.10
C VAL A 141 -4.49 15.61 9.06
N LYS A 142 -5.77 16.01 9.00
CA LYS A 142 -6.71 15.50 7.98
C LYS A 142 -6.23 15.79 6.56
N LYS A 143 -5.70 16.98 6.28
CA LYS A 143 -5.18 17.31 4.93
C LYS A 143 -3.96 16.46 4.57
N ILE A 144 -3.04 16.23 5.52
CA ILE A 144 -1.87 15.37 5.30
C ILE A 144 -2.31 13.93 5.01
N LEU A 145 -3.22 13.39 5.82
CA LEU A 145 -3.73 12.02 5.64
C LEU A 145 -4.52 11.86 4.34
N ALA A 146 -5.35 12.84 3.98
CA ALA A 146 -6.11 12.83 2.73
C ALA A 146 -5.21 12.96 1.48
N ALA A 147 -4.02 13.56 1.60
CA ALA A 147 -3.04 13.63 0.54
C ALA A 147 -2.14 12.38 0.44
N SER A 148 -2.28 11.43 1.37
CA SER A 148 -1.56 10.17 1.32
C SER A 148 -2.15 9.22 0.27
N ASN A 149 -1.34 8.28 -0.21
CA ASN A 149 -1.80 7.26 -1.17
C ASN A 149 -2.55 6.09 -0.49
N PHE A 150 -2.85 6.19 0.80
CA PHE A 150 -3.63 5.19 1.54
C PHE A 150 -5.13 5.48 1.42
N PRO A 151 -5.98 4.46 1.26
CA PRO A 151 -7.43 4.63 1.25
C PRO A 151 -7.96 4.86 2.67
N LEU A 152 -7.92 6.10 3.16
CA LEU A 152 -8.31 6.43 4.53
C LEU A 152 -9.73 7.01 4.61
N GLN A 153 -10.51 6.52 5.56
CA GLN A 153 -11.80 7.11 5.95
C GLN A 153 -11.59 7.94 7.22
N LEU A 154 -11.58 9.27 7.07
CA LEU A 154 -11.21 10.18 8.15
C LEU A 154 -12.44 10.64 8.94
N ALA A 155 -12.36 10.53 10.27
CA ALA A 155 -13.24 11.18 11.22
C ALA A 155 -12.41 11.99 12.23
N ASP A 156 -13.00 13.01 12.84
CA ASP A 156 -12.32 13.79 13.87
C ASP A 156 -13.25 14.24 15.00
N VAL A 157 -12.67 14.39 16.18
CA VAL A 157 -13.35 14.86 17.40
C VAL A 157 -12.39 15.75 18.20
N SER A 158 -12.93 16.65 19.01
CA SER A 158 -12.15 17.59 19.82
C SER A 158 -11.81 17.11 21.22
N GLU A 159 -12.38 15.98 21.67
CA GLU A 159 -12.31 15.56 23.07
C GLU A 159 -12.22 14.04 23.20
N GLY A 160 -11.51 13.57 24.23
CA GLY A 160 -11.31 12.15 24.50
C GLY A 160 -12.62 11.39 24.76
N GLN A 161 -13.59 11.99 25.45
CA GLN A 161 -14.88 11.34 25.71
C GLN A 161 -15.68 11.12 24.43
N ALA A 162 -15.64 12.07 23.50
CA ALA A 162 -16.23 11.93 22.18
C ALA A 162 -15.51 10.83 21.38
N ALA A 163 -14.18 10.72 21.48
CA ALA A 163 -13.41 9.68 20.82
C ALA A 163 -13.82 8.27 21.28
N LEU A 164 -13.97 8.06 22.60
CA LEU A 164 -14.45 6.79 23.15
C LEU A 164 -15.84 6.41 22.61
N ASN A 165 -16.73 7.40 22.48
CA ASN A 165 -18.07 7.17 21.93
C ASN A 165 -18.03 6.76 20.45
N VAL A 166 -17.14 7.36 19.65
CA VAL A 166 -16.94 6.97 18.25
C VAL A 166 -16.37 5.55 18.16
N ILE A 167 -15.31 5.25 18.92
CA ILE A 167 -14.66 3.93 18.91
C ILE A 167 -15.64 2.82 19.31
N ALA A 168 -16.48 3.06 20.32
CA ALA A 168 -17.48 2.10 20.79
C ALA A 168 -18.58 1.80 19.75
N ARG A 169 -18.89 2.75 18.85
CA ARG A 169 -19.94 2.60 17.83
C ARG A 169 -19.42 2.10 16.49
N ASP A 170 -18.24 2.59 16.12
CA ASP A 170 -17.82 2.67 14.74
C ASP A 170 -16.33 2.31 14.58
N THR A 171 -15.78 1.46 15.47
CA THR A 171 -14.43 0.86 15.43
C THR A 171 -13.41 1.59 14.55
N ALA A 172 -12.52 2.39 15.15
CA ALA A 172 -11.39 2.98 14.42
C ALA A 172 -10.24 1.97 14.32
N ASP A 173 -9.62 1.86 13.14
CA ASP A 173 -8.44 1.02 12.92
C ASP A 173 -7.17 1.74 13.40
N ILE A 174 -7.14 3.07 13.26
CA ILE A 174 -6.01 3.93 13.65
C ILE A 174 -6.56 5.16 14.39
N VAL A 175 -5.95 5.50 15.51
CA VAL A 175 -6.26 6.73 16.27
C VAL A 175 -5.03 7.62 16.35
N PHE A 176 -5.13 8.85 15.85
CA PHE A 176 -4.17 9.91 16.08
C PHE A 176 -4.66 10.73 17.27
N LEU A 177 -4.00 10.55 18.41
CA LEU A 177 -4.38 11.17 19.68
C LEU A 177 -3.37 12.25 20.05
N ASP A 178 -3.84 13.49 20.16
CA ASP A 178 -3.05 14.54 20.80
C ASP A 178 -2.88 14.21 22.29
N TYR A 179 -1.67 14.40 22.77
CA TYR A 179 -1.30 14.15 24.15
C TYR A 179 -1.74 15.28 25.08
N ASN A 180 -1.79 16.54 24.58
CA ASN A 180 -2.06 17.72 25.40
C ASN A 180 -3.47 18.29 25.14
N MET A 181 -4.49 17.52 25.51
CA MET A 181 -5.91 17.93 25.45
C MET A 181 -6.52 18.15 26.83
#